data_AF-A0A959QKU1-F1
#
_entry.id   AF-A0A959QKU1-F1
#
_cell.length_a   1.000
_cell.length_b   1.000
_cell.length_c   1.000
_cell.angle_alpha   90.00
_cell.angle_beta   90.00
_cell.angle_gamma   90.00
#
_symmetry.space_group_name_H-M   'P 1'
#
loop_
_entity.id
_entity.type
_entity.pdbx_description
1 polymer ?
#
loop_
_entity_poly.entity_id
_entity_poly.type
_entity_poly.pdbx_seq_one_letter_code
_entity_poly.pdbx_strand_id
1 'polypeptide(L)'
;MKFITKSPAQNVVLIGLLFLCLSQHDVFCQENNAPDSFEVHLSTNRDLTLILVRDDAGIPQFYTSDIFTQVCETAECKPVRIILYWDLLGNYTHYQLPDGFILTKLDHVPFTPEDYHKFMTVLADPYSPLEDLSFSELTGSREKASVQEIDGITGATPKSISNGIVEGAVYTCYTIWHLAHGEISKRIMGLTDSLSTTSFILKNLIQTENSDSRRWAIKKILNHNDQYPDLVRDILTAFTPTQLFEAKFILTSIPDDVLKKSYAQRILWSQYATLSYNLQIILLERYQTIAIDVNLKEEIFKNSGELNFDQKALFNRLVFAEVD
;
A
#
# COMPACT_ATOMS: atom_id res chain seq x y z
N MET A 1 56.90 -31.80 0.75
CA MET A 1 58.07 -31.31 1.53
C MET A 1 57.65 -30.00 2.19
N LYS A 2 57.53 -30.01 3.52
CA LYS A 2 57.12 -28.87 4.36
C LYS A 2 58.13 -27.73 4.21
N PHE A 3 57.71 -26.46 4.33
CA PHE A 3 58.09 -25.61 5.47
C PHE A 3 57.12 -24.42 5.60
N ILE A 4 56.52 -24.39 6.78
CA ILE A 4 55.77 -23.31 7.42
C ILE A 4 56.79 -22.30 7.97
N THR A 5 56.43 -21.01 8.05
CA THR A 5 56.69 -20.03 9.15
C THR A 5 56.54 -18.61 8.58
N LYS A 6 56.02 -17.57 9.24
CA LYS A 6 55.35 -17.32 10.53
C LYS A 6 54.78 -15.89 10.41
N SER A 7 53.61 -15.62 10.96
CA SER A 7 53.22 -14.26 11.39
C SER A 7 54.04 -13.86 12.63
N PRO A 8 54.23 -12.55 12.89
CA PRO A 8 53.51 -12.00 14.04
C PRO A 8 52.96 -10.57 13.84
N ALA A 9 51.69 -10.43 14.20
CA ALA A 9 51.09 -9.45 15.12
C ALA A 9 51.66 -8.01 15.29
N GLN A 10 50.69 -7.08 15.27
CA GLN A 10 50.54 -5.88 16.11
C GLN A 10 51.38 -4.64 15.80
N ASN A 11 50.71 -3.62 15.24
CA ASN A 11 50.85 -2.23 15.72
C ASN A 11 49.54 -1.47 15.54
N VAL A 12 49.00 -1.04 16.68
CA VAL A 12 47.87 -0.12 16.84
C VAL A 12 48.36 1.28 16.51
N VAL A 13 47.71 1.94 15.55
CA VAL A 13 47.78 3.41 15.41
C VAL A 13 46.36 3.93 15.29
N LEU A 14 45.89 4.49 16.40
CA LEU A 14 44.65 5.21 16.56
C LEU A 14 44.89 6.64 16.03
N ILE A 15 44.41 6.96 14.83
CA ILE A 15 44.35 8.35 14.35
C ILE A 15 42.88 8.76 14.32
N GLY A 16 42.52 9.60 15.28
CA GLY A 16 41.26 10.31 15.30
C GLY A 16 41.23 11.35 14.18
N LEU A 17 40.14 11.34 13.42
CA LEU A 17 39.76 12.45 12.56
C LEU A 17 38.36 12.88 12.99
N LEU A 18 38.34 13.96 13.78
CA LEU A 18 37.20 14.85 13.92
C LEU A 18 36.85 15.36 12.52
N PHE A 19 35.74 14.89 11.95
CA PHE A 19 35.05 15.60 10.88
C PHE A 19 33.80 16.24 11.47
N LEU A 20 33.96 17.50 11.88
CA LEU A 20 32.88 18.47 11.88
C LEU A 20 32.46 18.67 10.42
N CYS A 21 31.36 18.06 10.00
CA CYS A 21 30.68 18.46 8.77
C CYS A 21 29.34 19.08 9.12
N LEU A 22 29.26 20.35 8.73
CA LEU A 22 28.17 21.28 8.90
C LEU A 22 26.86 20.74 8.32
N SER A 23 25.77 21.09 8.99
CA SER A 23 24.40 20.98 8.51
C SER A 23 24.23 21.71 7.17
N GLN A 24 24.13 20.96 6.07
CA GLN A 24 23.47 21.41 4.86
C GLN A 24 22.15 20.65 4.76
N HIS A 25 21.05 21.39 4.70
CA HIS A 25 19.75 20.84 4.33
C HIS A 25 19.84 20.52 2.84
N ASP A 26 20.23 19.31 2.52
CA ASP A 26 20.09 18.78 1.17
C ASP A 26 18.60 18.70 0.85
N VAL A 27 18.19 19.52 -0.11
CA VAL A 27 16.94 19.33 -0.84
C VAL A 27 17.04 17.94 -1.46
N PHE A 28 16.21 17.02 -0.96
CA PHE A 28 16.09 15.66 -1.48
C PHE A 28 15.42 15.73 -2.86
N CYS A 29 16.19 16.05 -3.90
CA CYS A 29 15.82 15.73 -5.26
C CYS A 29 16.14 14.25 -5.44
N GLN A 30 15.09 13.43 -5.37
CA GLN A 30 15.18 11.99 -5.59
C GLN A 30 15.49 11.76 -7.08
N GLU A 31 16.77 11.55 -7.39
CA GLU A 31 17.24 11.12 -8.70
C GLU A 31 16.90 9.63 -8.85
N ASN A 32 15.68 9.33 -9.30
CA ASN A 32 15.27 7.96 -9.62
C ASN A 32 15.70 7.64 -11.05
N ASN A 33 16.71 6.78 -11.20
CA ASN A 33 16.91 6.04 -12.44
C ASN A 33 15.67 5.18 -12.67
N ALA A 34 14.80 5.60 -13.60
CA ALA A 34 13.66 4.79 -14.00
C ALA A 34 14.18 3.48 -14.62
N PRO A 35 13.72 2.30 -14.16
CA PRO A 35 13.99 1.05 -14.86
C PRO A 35 13.44 1.12 -16.29
N ASP A 36 13.99 0.32 -17.21
CA ASP A 36 13.51 0.19 -18.59
C ASP A 36 12.03 -0.20 -18.54
N SER A 37 11.16 0.79 -18.70
CA SER A 37 9.74 0.68 -18.37
C SER A 37 8.92 0.59 -19.64
N PHE A 38 8.13 -0.47 -19.74
CA PHE A 38 7.17 -0.61 -20.82
C PHE A 38 5.89 0.13 -20.46
N GLU A 39 5.66 1.26 -21.14
CA GLU A 39 4.47 2.07 -20.95
C GLU A 39 3.25 1.47 -21.66
N VAL A 40 2.15 1.30 -20.92
CA VAL A 40 0.85 0.98 -21.52
C VAL A 40 -0.08 2.17 -21.31
N HIS A 41 -0.47 2.83 -22.40
CA HIS A 41 -1.41 3.95 -22.37
C HIS A 41 -2.86 3.44 -22.24
N LEU A 42 -3.54 3.90 -21.19
CA LEU A 42 -4.94 3.63 -20.92
C LEU A 42 -5.70 4.96 -20.93
N SER A 43 -6.50 5.20 -21.98
CA SER A 43 -7.32 6.41 -22.09
C SER A 43 -8.53 6.34 -21.16
N THR A 44 -8.77 7.39 -20.39
CA THR A 44 -9.98 7.55 -19.56
C THR A 44 -11.00 8.48 -20.22
N ASN A 45 -12.23 8.52 -19.69
CA ASN A 45 -13.34 9.34 -20.22
C ASN A 45 -13.16 10.87 -20.03
N ARG A 46 -12.02 11.33 -19.52
CA ARG A 46 -11.70 12.74 -19.23
C ARG A 46 -10.38 13.21 -19.85
N ASP A 47 -10.01 12.70 -21.03
CA ASP A 47 -8.75 13.04 -21.73
C ASP A 47 -7.47 12.79 -20.90
N LEU A 48 -7.54 11.92 -19.88
CA LEU A 48 -6.40 11.57 -19.03
C LEU A 48 -5.86 10.19 -19.42
N THR A 49 -4.54 10.09 -19.55
CA THR A 49 -3.82 8.87 -19.91
C THR A 49 -3.12 8.27 -18.70
N LEU A 50 -3.58 7.09 -18.27
CA LEU A 50 -2.87 6.31 -17.26
C LEU A 50 -1.81 5.44 -17.92
N ILE A 51 -0.61 5.47 -17.36
CA ILE A 51 0.53 4.67 -17.80
C ILE A 51 0.80 3.63 -16.71
N LEU A 52 0.72 2.35 -17.09
CA LEU A 52 1.22 1.28 -16.22
C LEU A 52 2.72 1.09 -16.46
N VAL A 53 3.53 1.24 -15.41
CA VAL A 53 4.96 0.99 -15.44
C VAL A 53 5.25 -0.45 -15.03
N ARG A 54 6.14 -1.10 -15.77
CA ARG A 54 6.58 -2.48 -15.55
C ARG A 54 8.10 -2.53 -15.43
N ASP A 55 8.61 -3.55 -14.75
CA ASP A 55 10.03 -3.88 -14.81
C ASP A 55 10.40 -4.67 -16.09
N ASP A 56 11.68 -4.99 -16.23
CA ASP A 56 12.24 -5.76 -17.36
C ASP A 56 11.61 -7.15 -17.52
N ALA A 57 11.07 -7.73 -16.43
CA ALA A 57 10.35 -9.00 -16.43
C ALA A 57 8.86 -8.85 -16.81
N GLY A 58 8.40 -7.63 -17.10
CA GLY A 58 7.03 -7.31 -17.43
C GLY A 58 6.10 -7.29 -16.22
N ILE A 59 6.63 -7.26 -15.00
CA ILE A 59 5.83 -7.25 -13.77
C ILE A 59 5.36 -5.81 -13.52
N PRO A 60 4.03 -5.59 -13.34
CA PRO A 60 3.49 -4.29 -12.94
C PRO A 60 4.15 -3.76 -11.66
N GLN A 61 4.57 -2.49 -11.67
CA GLN A 61 5.18 -1.83 -10.51
C GLN A 61 4.27 -0.75 -9.93
N PHE A 62 3.84 0.20 -10.76
CA PHE A 62 2.99 1.32 -10.35
C PHE A 62 2.28 1.93 -11.55
N TYR A 63 1.31 2.80 -11.30
CA TYR A 63 0.67 3.62 -12.32
C TYR A 63 1.13 5.08 -12.21
N THR A 64 1.21 5.76 -13.33
CA THR A 64 1.51 7.20 -13.39
C THR A 64 0.64 7.90 -14.43
N SER A 65 0.48 9.21 -14.28
CA SER A 65 -0.18 10.06 -15.26
C SER A 65 0.42 11.46 -15.22
N ASP A 66 0.80 11.98 -16.38
CA ASP A 66 1.05 13.42 -16.57
C ASP A 66 -0.30 14.11 -16.80
N ILE A 67 -0.68 14.97 -15.86
CA ILE A 67 -1.99 15.61 -15.81
C ILE A 67 -1.81 17.10 -16.06
N PHE A 68 -2.52 17.60 -17.07
CA PHE A 68 -2.70 19.02 -17.29
C PHE A 68 -4.17 19.38 -17.04
N THR A 69 -4.43 20.20 -16.03
CA THR A 69 -5.79 20.52 -15.60
C THR A 69 -5.99 22.00 -15.29
N GLN A 70 -7.19 22.51 -15.56
CA GLN A 70 -7.63 23.81 -15.09
C GLN A 70 -8.09 23.66 -13.64
N VAL A 71 -7.55 24.49 -12.74
CA VAL A 71 -7.84 24.39 -11.30
C VAL A 71 -8.96 25.32 -10.84
N CYS A 72 -9.53 26.16 -11.71
CA CYS A 72 -10.72 26.93 -11.40
C CYS A 72 -11.60 27.15 -12.64
N GLU A 73 -12.88 27.42 -12.41
CA GLU A 73 -13.88 27.65 -13.48
C GLU A 73 -13.72 29.01 -14.18
N THR A 74 -12.99 29.94 -13.56
CA THR A 74 -12.62 31.20 -14.19
C THR A 74 -11.29 31.05 -14.90
N ALA A 75 -11.08 31.72 -16.03
CA ALA A 75 -9.79 31.73 -16.75
C ALA A 75 -8.66 32.46 -15.99
N GLU A 76 -8.86 32.76 -14.70
CA GLU A 76 -7.98 33.56 -13.86
C GLU A 76 -6.92 32.72 -13.13
N CYS A 77 -7.05 31.39 -13.08
CA CYS A 77 -6.00 30.53 -12.51
C CYS A 77 -5.09 30.00 -13.61
N LYS A 78 -3.79 29.92 -13.32
CA LYS A 78 -2.86 29.23 -14.22
C LYS A 78 -3.18 27.73 -14.20
N PRO A 79 -3.20 27.06 -15.36
CA PRO A 79 -3.38 25.62 -15.40
C PRO A 79 -2.22 24.94 -14.67
N VAL A 80 -2.53 23.83 -14.01
CA VAL A 80 -1.54 23.03 -13.30
C VAL A 80 -1.13 21.86 -14.19
N ARG A 81 0.18 21.64 -14.29
CA ARG A 81 0.75 20.40 -14.80
C ARG A 81 1.42 19.65 -13.65
N ILE A 82 1.04 18.41 -13.44
CA ILE A 82 1.51 17.57 -12.34
C ILE A 82 1.55 16.11 -12.77
N ILE A 83 2.58 15.39 -12.37
CA ILE A 83 2.68 13.95 -12.56
C ILE A 83 2.29 13.28 -11.24
N LEU A 84 1.28 12.42 -11.28
CA LEU A 84 0.82 11.68 -10.11
C LEU A 84 1.20 10.21 -10.23
N TYR A 85 1.49 9.58 -9.09
CA TYR A 85 1.91 8.17 -9.00
C TYR A 85 1.05 7.40 -8.00
N TRP A 86 0.67 6.19 -8.38
CA TRP A 86 -0.13 5.28 -7.56
C TRP A 86 0.47 3.89 -7.51
N ASP A 87 0.29 3.19 -6.40
CA ASP A 87 0.56 1.76 -6.37
C ASP A 87 -0.46 0.97 -7.22
N LEU A 88 -0.28 -0.34 -7.30
CA LEU A 88 -1.14 -1.20 -8.11
C LEU A 88 -2.59 -1.30 -7.58
N LEU A 89 -2.84 -0.92 -6.33
CA LEU A 89 -4.18 -0.92 -5.75
C LEU A 89 -4.86 0.44 -5.90
N GLY A 90 -4.19 1.42 -6.49
CA GLY A 90 -4.71 2.78 -6.68
C GLY A 90 -4.48 3.67 -5.47
N ASN A 91 -3.64 3.27 -4.50
CA ASN A 91 -3.26 4.16 -3.42
C ASN A 91 -2.27 5.20 -3.98
N TYR A 92 -2.57 6.47 -3.77
CA TYR A 92 -1.65 7.55 -4.11
C TYR A 92 -0.33 7.38 -3.35
N THR A 93 0.80 7.60 -4.03
CA THR A 93 2.13 7.49 -3.44
C THR A 93 2.83 8.83 -3.35
N HIS A 94 2.96 9.54 -4.47
CA HIS A 94 3.66 10.81 -4.56
C HIS A 94 3.31 11.56 -5.85
N TYR A 95 3.78 12.80 -5.95
CA TYR A 95 3.69 13.63 -7.14
C TYR A 95 5.07 14.15 -7.56
N GLN A 96 5.15 14.58 -8.82
CA GLN A 96 6.26 15.34 -9.35
C GLN A 96 5.74 16.53 -10.16
N LEU A 97 6.52 17.59 -10.23
CA LEU A 97 6.27 18.71 -11.15
C LEU A 97 7.26 18.62 -12.31
N PRO A 98 6.82 18.69 -13.57
CA PRO A 98 7.74 18.76 -14.69
C PRO A 98 8.62 20.01 -14.61
N ASP A 99 9.81 19.95 -15.21
CA ASP A 99 10.77 21.06 -15.19
C ASP A 99 10.13 22.37 -15.69
N GLY A 100 10.32 23.43 -14.91
CA GLY A 100 9.79 24.76 -15.20
C GLY A 100 8.33 24.98 -14.82
N PHE A 101 7.63 23.97 -14.28
CA PHE A 101 6.27 24.13 -13.73
C PHE A 101 6.31 24.39 -12.23
N ILE A 102 5.44 25.30 -11.77
CA ILE A 102 5.25 25.63 -10.35
C ILE A 102 3.76 25.65 -10.03
N LEU A 103 3.43 25.36 -8.77
CA LEU A 103 2.09 25.58 -8.24
C LEU A 103 1.93 27.04 -7.82
N THR A 104 0.74 27.59 -8.03
CA THR A 104 0.40 28.96 -7.63
C THR A 104 -0.88 28.98 -6.81
N LYS A 105 -0.93 29.88 -5.84
CA LYS A 105 -2.14 30.29 -5.11
C LYS A 105 -3.01 31.19 -6.00
N LEU A 106 -4.09 31.70 -5.42
CA LEU A 106 -4.85 32.84 -5.92
C LEU A 106 -3.90 33.99 -6.29
N ASP A 107 -4.31 34.77 -7.30
CA ASP A 107 -3.54 35.88 -7.86
C ASP A 107 -2.16 35.48 -8.42
N HIS A 108 -2.01 34.21 -8.82
CA HIS A 108 -0.79 33.64 -9.41
C HIS A 108 0.45 33.69 -8.51
N VAL A 109 0.28 33.84 -7.20
CA VAL A 109 1.40 33.85 -6.25
C VAL A 109 2.03 32.45 -6.18
N PRO A 110 3.33 32.29 -6.48
CA PRO A 110 4.02 31.01 -6.38
C PRO A 110 3.91 30.36 -5.00
N PHE A 111 3.82 29.03 -4.96
CA PHE A 111 3.95 28.29 -3.71
C PHE A 111 5.33 28.52 -3.09
N THR A 112 5.35 28.77 -1.79
CA THR A 112 6.56 28.77 -0.97
C THR A 112 6.95 27.33 -0.61
N PRO A 113 8.18 27.07 -0.13
CA PRO A 113 8.56 25.74 0.38
C PRO A 113 7.61 25.19 1.43
N GLU A 114 7.07 26.05 2.30
CA GLU A 114 6.10 25.64 3.33
C GLU A 114 4.74 25.27 2.73
N ASP A 115 4.32 25.95 1.66
CA ASP A 115 3.10 25.59 0.94
C ASP A 115 3.23 24.21 0.28
N TYR A 116 4.39 23.91 -0.33
CA TYR A 116 4.64 22.57 -0.87
C TYR A 116 4.62 21.49 0.22
N HIS A 117 5.14 21.78 1.40
CA HIS A 117 5.09 20.84 2.52
C HIS A 117 3.65 20.58 2.97
N LYS A 118 2.84 21.64 3.14
CA LYS A 118 1.41 21.51 3.47
C LYS A 118 0.64 20.76 2.40
N PHE A 119 0.88 21.08 1.13
CA PHE A 119 0.27 20.41 -0.01
C PHE A 119 0.60 18.91 -0.03
N MET A 120 1.86 18.55 0.20
CA MET A 120 2.28 17.15 0.28
C MET A 120 1.59 16.41 1.43
N THR A 121 1.48 17.03 2.60
CA THR A 121 0.76 16.47 3.76
C THR A 121 -0.72 16.25 3.45
N VAL A 122 -1.38 17.20 2.78
CA VAL A 122 -2.77 17.06 2.35
C VAL A 122 -2.96 15.92 1.37
N LEU A 123 -2.09 15.80 0.35
CA LEU A 123 -2.19 14.73 -0.64
C LEU A 123 -1.88 13.35 -0.05
N ALA A 124 -1.00 13.28 0.94
CA ALA A 124 -0.67 12.02 1.62
C ALA A 124 -1.81 11.50 2.52
N ASP A 125 -2.77 12.35 2.88
CA ASP A 125 -3.91 11.98 3.75
C ASP A 125 -5.15 11.59 2.92
N PRO A 126 -5.48 10.28 2.81
CA PRO A 126 -6.69 9.83 2.12
C PRO A 126 -7.97 10.14 2.90
N TYR A 127 -7.90 10.62 4.15
CA TYR A 127 -9.04 11.02 4.98
C TYR A 127 -9.09 12.54 5.19
N SER A 128 -8.51 13.28 4.23
CA SER A 128 -8.48 14.73 4.27
C SER A 128 -9.90 15.31 4.40
N PRO A 129 -10.10 16.44 5.10
CA PRO A 129 -11.35 17.19 5.06
C PRO A 129 -11.82 17.59 3.65
N LEU A 130 -10.94 17.48 2.64
CA LEU A 130 -11.27 17.67 1.25
C LEU A 130 -12.24 16.63 0.69
N GLU A 131 -12.28 15.40 1.23
CA GLU A 131 -13.10 14.29 0.72
C GLU A 131 -14.59 14.64 0.65
N ASP A 132 -15.11 15.21 1.73
CA ASP A 132 -16.54 15.51 1.88
C ASP A 132 -16.93 16.88 1.30
N LEU A 133 -15.97 17.68 0.82
CA LEU A 133 -16.27 18.98 0.25
C LEU A 133 -16.87 18.83 -1.14
N SER A 134 -18.03 19.44 -1.35
CA SER A 134 -18.55 19.64 -2.70
C SER A 134 -17.83 20.81 -3.37
N PHE A 135 -17.64 20.70 -4.68
CA PHE A 135 -17.11 21.80 -5.48
C PHE A 135 -17.95 23.09 -5.32
N SER A 136 -19.28 22.96 -5.17
CA SER A 136 -20.19 24.08 -4.91
C SER A 136 -19.96 24.79 -3.58
N GLU A 137 -19.49 24.09 -2.54
CA GLU A 137 -19.15 24.72 -1.25
C GLU A 137 -17.88 25.57 -1.35
N LEU A 138 -16.98 25.22 -2.29
CA LEU A 138 -15.80 26.00 -2.62
C LEU A 138 -16.15 27.25 -3.45
N THR A 139 -17.12 27.18 -4.37
CA THR A 139 -17.55 28.31 -5.23
C THR A 139 -18.51 29.28 -4.56
N GLY A 140 -19.40 28.80 -3.68
CA GLY A 140 -20.31 29.67 -2.92
C GLY A 140 -19.60 30.62 -1.94
N SER A 141 -18.34 30.32 -1.59
CA SER A 141 -17.48 31.23 -0.81
C SER A 141 -16.83 32.32 -1.68
N ARG A 142 -16.77 32.14 -3.01
CA ARG A 142 -16.30 33.14 -3.99
C ARG A 142 -17.39 34.17 -4.34
N GLU A 143 -18.64 33.75 -4.50
CA GLU A 143 -19.76 34.68 -4.82
C GLU A 143 -20.09 35.65 -3.68
N LYS A 144 -19.85 35.27 -2.42
CA LYS A 144 -19.98 36.20 -1.28
C LYS A 144 -18.87 37.26 -1.23
N ALA A 145 -17.79 37.11 -2.02
CA ALA A 145 -16.73 38.10 -2.13
C ALA A 145 -16.96 39.11 -3.28
N SER A 146 -17.90 38.86 -4.19
CA SER A 146 -18.14 39.71 -5.37
C SER A 146 -19.27 40.73 -5.22
N VAL A 147 -19.81 40.92 -4.00
CA VAL A 147 -20.81 41.98 -3.73
C VAL A 147 -20.39 42.78 -2.51
N GLN A 148 -19.40 43.66 -2.69
CA GLN A 148 -19.33 45.03 -2.14
C GLN A 148 -17.88 45.54 -2.25
N GLU A 149 -17.70 46.61 -3.01
CA GLU A 149 -16.53 47.51 -2.92
C GLU A 149 -16.50 48.14 -1.52
N ILE A 150 -15.97 47.42 -0.54
CA ILE A 150 -15.47 47.97 0.72
C ILE A 150 -14.16 47.22 0.98
N ASP A 151 -13.08 47.99 1.02
CA ASP A 151 -11.70 47.56 1.24
C ASP A 151 -11.59 46.51 2.37
N GLY A 152 -11.16 45.28 2.03
CA GLY A 152 -10.72 44.29 3.02
C GLY A 152 -11.57 43.04 3.27
N ILE A 153 -12.25 42.45 2.28
CA ILE A 153 -12.81 41.08 2.42
C ILE A 153 -12.18 40.16 1.38
N THR A 154 -11.02 39.61 1.71
CA THR A 154 -10.40 38.49 1.01
C THR A 154 -11.26 37.24 1.19
N GLY A 155 -11.48 36.47 0.12
CA GLY A 155 -12.26 35.21 0.11
C GLY A 155 -11.77 34.20 1.16
N ALA A 156 -12.34 34.30 2.37
CA ALA A 156 -11.91 33.52 3.51
C ALA A 156 -12.39 32.07 3.35
N THR A 157 -11.43 31.17 3.17
CA THR A 157 -11.64 29.73 3.32
C THR A 157 -12.28 29.45 4.70
N PRO A 158 -13.32 28.61 4.81
CA PRO A 158 -13.90 28.26 6.10
C PRO A 158 -12.82 27.83 7.10
N LYS A 159 -12.84 28.39 8.31
CA LYS A 159 -11.80 28.14 9.34
C LYS A 159 -11.60 26.65 9.64
N SER A 160 -12.63 25.83 9.49
CA SER A 160 -12.59 24.36 9.64
C SER A 160 -11.65 23.67 8.63
N ILE A 161 -11.41 24.29 7.47
CA ILE A 161 -10.58 23.78 6.38
C ILE A 161 -9.17 24.39 6.42
N SER A 162 -9.02 25.60 6.98
CA SER A 162 -7.78 26.38 6.95
C SER A 162 -6.59 25.78 7.71
N ASN A 163 -6.81 24.92 8.70
CA ASN A 163 -5.71 24.39 9.54
C ASN A 163 -4.89 23.28 8.86
N GLY A 164 -5.34 22.74 7.72
CA GLY A 164 -4.64 21.68 7.00
C GLY A 164 -4.23 22.02 5.57
N ILE A 165 -4.79 23.08 4.97
CA ILE A 165 -4.69 23.34 3.52
C ILE A 165 -3.83 24.57 3.25
N VAL A 166 -3.16 24.59 2.10
CA VAL A 166 -2.47 25.78 1.60
C VAL A 166 -3.46 26.92 1.42
N GLU A 167 -3.34 27.94 2.27
CA GLU A 167 -4.16 29.15 2.19
C GLU A 167 -4.02 29.82 0.81
N GLY A 168 -5.15 30.19 0.22
CA GLY A 168 -5.19 30.72 -1.14
C GLY A 168 -4.99 29.67 -2.23
N ALA A 169 -4.96 28.37 -1.94
CA ALA A 169 -4.87 27.32 -2.97
C ALA A 169 -5.85 26.15 -2.75
N VAL A 170 -6.96 26.39 -2.05
CA VAL A 170 -7.93 25.35 -1.70
C VAL A 170 -8.45 24.61 -2.93
N TYR A 171 -8.76 25.33 -4.02
CA TYR A 171 -9.18 24.71 -5.28
C TYR A 171 -8.11 23.79 -5.88
N THR A 172 -6.86 24.25 -5.93
CA THR A 172 -5.75 23.43 -6.45
C THR A 172 -5.57 22.18 -5.60
N CYS A 173 -5.60 22.33 -4.27
CA CYS A 173 -5.51 21.21 -3.33
C CYS A 173 -6.69 20.24 -3.53
N TYR A 174 -7.91 20.75 -3.61
CA TYR A 174 -9.14 19.99 -3.82
C TYR A 174 -9.10 19.17 -5.11
N THR A 175 -8.80 19.82 -6.23
CA THR A 175 -8.76 19.18 -7.55
C THR A 175 -7.71 18.07 -7.60
N ILE A 176 -6.50 18.34 -7.10
CA ILE A 176 -5.43 17.34 -7.16
C ILE A 176 -5.67 16.21 -6.17
N TRP A 177 -6.21 16.50 -4.98
CA TRP A 177 -6.59 15.47 -4.03
C TRP A 177 -7.65 14.51 -4.60
N HIS A 178 -8.68 15.04 -5.30
CA HIS A 178 -9.69 14.21 -5.95
C HIS A 178 -9.16 13.43 -7.17
N LEU A 179 -8.13 13.95 -7.85
CA LEU A 179 -7.43 13.17 -8.87
C LEU A 179 -6.64 12.03 -8.22
N ALA A 180 -5.95 12.28 -7.12
CA ALA A 180 -5.16 11.29 -6.40
C ALA A 180 -6.02 10.18 -5.75
N HIS A 181 -7.14 10.53 -5.12
CA HIS A 181 -7.92 9.60 -4.28
C HIS A 181 -9.30 9.23 -4.83
N GLY A 182 -9.74 9.90 -5.90
CA GLY A 182 -11.09 9.72 -6.45
C GLY A 182 -11.20 8.62 -7.52
N GLU A 183 -11.81 8.97 -8.65
CA GLU A 183 -12.16 8.01 -9.71
C GLU A 183 -10.94 7.28 -10.31
N ILE A 184 -9.78 7.94 -10.38
CA ILE A 184 -8.55 7.36 -10.92
C ILE A 184 -8.09 6.18 -10.06
N SER A 185 -8.06 6.36 -8.74
CA SER A 185 -7.73 5.29 -7.79
C SER A 185 -8.62 4.06 -8.00
N LYS A 186 -9.94 4.26 -8.05
CA LYS A 186 -10.92 3.18 -8.31
C LYS A 186 -10.69 2.50 -9.65
N ARG A 187 -10.34 3.27 -10.70
CA ARG A 187 -10.06 2.72 -12.03
C ARG A 187 -8.78 1.88 -12.03
N ILE A 188 -7.73 2.34 -11.36
CA ILE A 188 -6.47 1.59 -11.20
C ILE A 188 -6.74 0.23 -10.56
N MET A 189 -7.53 0.19 -9.48
CA MET A 189 -7.90 -1.06 -8.84
C MET A 189 -8.59 -2.03 -9.81
N GLY A 190 -9.54 -1.55 -10.62
CA GLY A 190 -10.21 -2.38 -11.63
C GLY A 190 -9.30 -2.86 -12.76
N LEU A 191 -8.32 -2.05 -13.16
CA LEU A 191 -7.30 -2.43 -14.15
C LEU A 191 -6.37 -3.51 -13.60
N THR A 192 -5.88 -3.34 -12.38
CA THR A 192 -5.04 -4.35 -11.70
C THR A 192 -5.82 -5.64 -11.45
N ASP A 193 -7.09 -5.56 -11.11
CA ASP A 193 -7.97 -6.72 -10.99
C ASP A 193 -8.08 -7.50 -12.32
N SER A 194 -8.18 -6.78 -13.43
CA SER A 194 -8.23 -7.37 -14.79
C SER A 194 -6.90 -8.03 -15.19
N LEU A 195 -5.77 -7.38 -14.88
CA LEU A 195 -4.43 -7.89 -15.19
C LEU A 195 -4.07 -9.15 -14.40
N SER A 196 -4.49 -9.20 -13.14
CA SER A 196 -4.24 -10.31 -12.22
C SER A 196 -5.06 -11.57 -12.48
N THR A 197 -5.68 -11.69 -13.67
CA THR A 197 -6.21 -12.96 -14.18
C THR A 197 -5.10 -13.96 -14.55
N THR A 198 -3.87 -13.46 -14.75
CA THR A 198 -2.70 -14.31 -15.04
C THR A 198 -2.00 -14.76 -13.77
N SER A 199 -1.80 -16.06 -13.60
CA SER A 199 -1.08 -16.64 -12.45
C SER A 199 0.34 -16.09 -12.27
N PHE A 200 1.02 -15.73 -13.36
CA PHE A 200 2.32 -15.07 -13.32
C PHE A 200 2.28 -13.73 -12.57
N ILE A 201 1.30 -12.86 -12.86
CA ILE A 201 1.21 -11.55 -12.19
C ILE A 201 0.92 -11.75 -10.71
N LEU A 202 -0.05 -12.60 -10.36
CA LEU A 202 -0.38 -12.92 -8.98
C LEU A 202 0.82 -13.51 -8.21
N LYS A 203 1.61 -14.39 -8.84
CA LYS A 203 2.82 -14.96 -8.24
C LYS A 203 3.86 -13.90 -7.88
N ASN A 204 4.04 -12.89 -8.73
CA ASN A 204 4.96 -11.81 -8.43
C ASN A 204 4.41 -10.86 -7.35
N LEU A 205 3.09 -10.59 -7.37
CA LEU A 205 2.46 -9.76 -6.34
C LEU A 205 2.52 -10.36 -4.94
N ILE A 206 2.47 -11.68 -4.79
CA ILE A 206 2.66 -12.29 -3.46
C ILE A 206 4.12 -12.21 -2.95
N GLN A 207 5.08 -11.89 -3.83
CA GLN A 207 6.51 -11.78 -3.52
C GLN A 207 7.00 -10.33 -3.39
N THR A 208 6.18 -9.34 -3.74
CA THR A 208 6.55 -7.92 -3.65
C THR A 208 6.77 -7.46 -2.21
N GLU A 209 7.60 -6.43 -2.02
CA GLU A 209 7.83 -5.79 -0.73
C GLU A 209 6.62 -4.96 -0.26
N ASN A 210 5.83 -4.42 -1.20
CA ASN A 210 4.62 -3.64 -0.91
C ASN A 210 3.58 -4.54 -0.20
N SER A 211 3.35 -4.28 1.09
CA SER A 211 2.51 -5.12 1.94
C SER A 211 1.06 -5.16 1.49
N ASP A 212 0.53 -4.06 0.97
CA ASP A 212 -0.89 -3.97 0.61
C ASP A 212 -1.17 -4.74 -0.68
N SER A 213 -0.32 -4.56 -1.69
CA SER A 213 -0.34 -5.35 -2.94
C SER A 213 -0.20 -6.85 -2.65
N ARG A 214 0.74 -7.23 -1.78
CA ARG A 214 0.95 -8.62 -1.35
C ARG A 214 -0.29 -9.19 -0.67
N ARG A 215 -0.85 -8.48 0.31
CA ARG A 215 -2.06 -8.91 1.04
C ARG A 215 -3.28 -9.03 0.14
N TRP A 216 -3.45 -8.08 -0.78
CA TRP A 216 -4.51 -8.13 -1.77
C TRP A 216 -4.38 -9.37 -2.67
N ALA A 217 -3.17 -9.65 -3.18
CA ALA A 217 -2.93 -10.82 -4.02
C ALA A 217 -3.19 -12.13 -3.28
N ILE A 218 -2.73 -12.26 -2.03
CA ILE A 218 -3.02 -13.42 -1.17
C ILE A 218 -4.53 -13.63 -1.03
N LYS A 219 -5.28 -12.58 -0.66
CA LYS A 219 -6.75 -12.67 -0.54
C LYS A 219 -7.40 -13.06 -1.85
N LYS A 220 -6.99 -12.47 -2.97
CA LYS A 220 -7.54 -12.77 -4.29
C LYS A 220 -7.32 -14.24 -4.65
N ILE A 221 -6.11 -14.76 -4.46
CA ILE A 221 -5.75 -16.17 -4.73
C ILE A 221 -6.58 -17.10 -3.85
N LEU A 222 -6.68 -16.83 -2.54
CA LEU A 222 -7.42 -17.67 -1.60
C LEU A 222 -8.93 -17.69 -1.87
N ASN A 223 -9.52 -16.54 -2.21
CA ASN A 223 -10.95 -16.44 -2.54
C ASN A 223 -11.30 -17.06 -3.89
N HIS A 224 -10.33 -17.19 -4.81
CA HIS A 224 -10.48 -17.84 -6.12
C HIS A 224 -9.64 -19.11 -6.20
N ASN A 225 -9.63 -19.88 -5.11
CA ASN A 225 -8.68 -20.99 -4.92
C ASN A 225 -8.79 -22.09 -5.97
N ASP A 226 -9.96 -22.31 -6.58
CA ASP A 226 -10.12 -23.29 -7.66
C ASP A 226 -9.45 -22.84 -8.96
N GLN A 227 -9.30 -21.52 -9.18
CA GLN A 227 -8.59 -20.97 -10.34
C GLN A 227 -7.07 -21.00 -10.15
N TYR A 228 -6.58 -20.95 -8.91
CA TYR A 228 -5.16 -20.82 -8.59
C TYR A 228 -4.66 -21.87 -7.56
N PRO A 229 -4.92 -23.17 -7.77
CA PRO A 229 -4.64 -24.20 -6.76
C PRO A 229 -3.14 -24.31 -6.39
N ASP A 230 -2.24 -24.10 -7.34
CA ASP A 230 -0.80 -24.13 -7.10
C ASP A 230 -0.35 -22.94 -6.25
N LEU A 231 -0.85 -21.73 -6.54
CA LEU A 231 -0.53 -20.55 -5.74
C LEU A 231 -1.11 -20.63 -4.32
N VAL A 232 -2.28 -21.24 -4.15
CA VAL A 232 -2.82 -21.54 -2.82
C VAL A 232 -1.86 -22.44 -2.06
N ARG A 233 -1.33 -23.49 -2.69
CA ARG A 233 -0.34 -24.37 -2.06
C ARG A 233 0.94 -23.62 -1.71
N ASP A 234 1.43 -22.76 -2.60
CA ASP A 234 2.61 -21.93 -2.36
C ASP A 234 2.41 -21.03 -1.13
N ILE A 235 1.26 -20.36 -1.01
CA ILE A 235 0.91 -19.51 0.14
C ILE A 235 0.89 -20.31 1.44
N LEU A 236 0.25 -21.48 1.45
CA LEU A 236 0.16 -22.33 2.64
C LEU A 236 1.52 -22.91 3.05
N THR A 237 2.41 -23.12 2.09
CA THR A 237 3.75 -23.71 2.32
C THR A 237 4.77 -22.65 2.74
N ALA A 238 4.66 -21.43 2.22
CA ALA A 238 5.54 -20.31 2.56
C ALA A 238 5.22 -19.67 3.93
N PHE A 239 4.30 -20.27 4.68
CA PHE A 239 3.79 -19.78 5.95
C PHE A 239 4.84 -19.87 7.07
N THR A 240 5.69 -18.84 7.23
CA THR A 240 6.76 -18.89 8.25
C THR A 240 6.35 -18.27 9.60
N PRO A 241 6.70 -18.90 10.74
CA PRO A 241 6.40 -18.40 12.09
C PRO A 241 7.08 -17.07 12.46
N THR A 242 8.15 -16.70 11.77
CA THR A 242 8.99 -15.53 12.07
C THR A 242 8.33 -14.20 11.73
N GLN A 243 7.26 -14.20 10.93
CA GLN A 243 6.52 -13.01 10.53
C GLN A 243 5.11 -13.03 11.15
N LEU A 244 5.01 -12.78 12.46
CA LEU A 244 3.76 -12.93 13.22
C LEU A 244 2.54 -12.24 12.57
N PHE A 245 2.69 -11.01 12.08
CA PHE A 245 1.60 -10.27 11.47
C PHE A 245 1.15 -10.85 10.13
N GLU A 246 2.09 -11.23 9.26
CA GLU A 246 1.77 -11.85 7.97
C GLU A 246 1.19 -13.25 8.17
N ALA A 247 1.76 -14.03 9.08
CA ALA A 247 1.21 -15.34 9.44
C ALA A 247 -0.23 -15.21 9.99
N LYS A 248 -0.47 -14.27 10.90
CA LYS A 248 -1.83 -14.00 11.39
C LYS A 248 -2.76 -13.59 10.26
N PHE A 249 -2.30 -12.71 9.36
CA PHE A 249 -3.07 -12.27 8.19
C PHE A 249 -3.43 -13.46 7.29
N ILE A 250 -2.48 -14.32 6.94
CA ILE A 250 -2.72 -15.49 6.09
C ILE A 250 -3.72 -16.43 6.76
N LEU A 251 -3.48 -16.86 8.00
CA LEU A 251 -4.37 -17.80 8.71
C LEU A 251 -5.81 -17.30 8.81
N THR A 252 -5.97 -16.00 9.09
CA THR A 252 -7.30 -15.39 9.19
C THR A 252 -7.96 -15.17 7.82
N SER A 253 -7.18 -15.08 6.75
CA SER A 253 -7.66 -14.86 5.38
C SER A 253 -7.98 -16.14 4.61
N ILE A 254 -7.55 -17.32 5.07
CA ILE A 254 -7.92 -18.61 4.44
C ILE A 254 -9.44 -18.78 4.57
N PRO A 255 -10.19 -18.96 3.47
CA PRO A 255 -11.62 -19.24 3.57
C PRO A 255 -11.89 -20.72 3.89
N ASP A 256 -13.07 -21.01 4.43
CA ASP A 256 -13.40 -22.34 4.95
C ASP A 256 -13.42 -23.43 3.87
N ASP A 257 -13.72 -23.07 2.62
CA ASP A 257 -13.66 -23.99 1.47
C ASP A 257 -12.24 -24.47 1.19
N VAL A 258 -11.22 -23.60 1.33
CA VAL A 258 -9.80 -23.97 1.29
C VAL A 258 -9.44 -24.79 2.53
N LEU A 259 -9.84 -24.33 3.72
CA LEU A 259 -9.49 -24.97 4.99
C LEU A 259 -10.08 -26.39 5.11
N LYS A 260 -11.23 -26.66 4.50
CA LYS A 260 -11.83 -28.00 4.43
C LYS A 260 -11.04 -28.99 3.57
N LYS A 261 -10.17 -28.51 2.65
CA LYS A 261 -9.40 -29.39 1.77
C LYS A 261 -8.35 -30.13 2.59
N SER A 262 -8.34 -31.47 2.54
CA SER A 262 -7.43 -32.30 3.33
C SER A 262 -5.95 -31.95 3.15
N TYR A 263 -5.52 -31.50 1.96
CA TYR A 263 -4.13 -31.07 1.76
C TYR A 263 -3.80 -29.79 2.54
N ALA A 264 -4.73 -28.84 2.61
CA ALA A 264 -4.51 -27.58 3.31
C ALA A 264 -4.39 -27.82 4.81
N GLN A 265 -5.27 -28.67 5.35
CA GLN A 265 -5.22 -29.05 6.76
C GLN A 265 -3.89 -29.71 7.14
N ARG A 266 -3.39 -30.63 6.30
CA ARG A 266 -2.09 -31.30 6.52
C ARG A 266 -0.91 -30.33 6.43
N ILE A 267 -0.88 -29.44 5.43
CA ILE A 267 0.19 -28.45 5.29
C ILE A 267 0.26 -27.53 6.51
N LEU A 268 -0.88 -26.97 6.92
CA LEU A 268 -0.96 -26.08 8.09
C LEU A 268 -0.61 -26.81 9.38
N TRP A 269 -1.10 -28.05 9.55
CA TRP A 269 -0.81 -28.86 10.73
C TRP A 269 0.67 -29.24 10.84
N SER A 270 1.33 -29.58 9.73
CA SER A 270 2.77 -29.91 9.73
C SER A 270 3.65 -28.76 10.26
N GLN A 271 3.14 -27.53 10.20
CA GLN A 271 3.82 -26.33 10.68
C GLN A 271 3.41 -25.93 12.10
N TYR A 272 2.35 -26.54 12.67
CA TYR A 272 1.71 -26.17 13.94
C TYR A 272 2.71 -26.00 15.10
N ALA A 273 3.61 -26.97 15.28
CA ALA A 273 4.58 -26.97 16.39
C ALA A 273 5.58 -25.81 16.29
N THR A 274 5.80 -25.25 15.10
CA THR A 274 6.71 -24.13 14.87
C THR A 274 6.04 -22.77 15.07
N LEU A 275 4.71 -22.72 15.13
CA LEU A 275 3.95 -21.48 15.28
C LEU A 275 4.07 -20.92 16.69
N SER A 276 3.99 -19.59 16.79
CA SER A 276 3.83 -18.94 18.10
C SER A 276 2.51 -19.37 18.73
N TYR A 277 2.45 -19.34 20.07
CA TYR A 277 1.27 -19.74 20.82
C TYR A 277 -0.03 -19.13 20.29
N ASN A 278 -0.03 -17.82 20.01
CA ASN A 278 -1.22 -17.13 19.51
C ASN A 278 -1.67 -17.67 18.14
N LEU A 279 -0.74 -18.00 17.25
CA LEU A 279 -1.06 -18.57 15.93
C LEU A 279 -1.54 -20.02 16.05
N GLN A 280 -1.00 -20.78 17.00
CA GLN A 280 -1.48 -22.13 17.33
C GLN A 280 -2.94 -22.09 17.77
N ILE A 281 -3.31 -21.16 18.66
CA ILE A 281 -4.69 -20.96 19.08
C ILE A 281 -5.59 -20.60 17.89
N ILE A 282 -5.20 -19.62 17.07
CA ILE A 282 -5.97 -19.21 15.89
C ILE A 282 -6.22 -20.38 14.94
N LEU A 283 -5.20 -21.20 14.65
CA LEU A 283 -5.37 -22.35 13.76
C LEU A 283 -6.35 -23.38 14.34
N LEU A 284 -6.27 -23.66 15.64
CA LEU A 284 -7.20 -24.58 16.30
C LEU A 284 -8.63 -24.05 16.33
N GLU A 285 -8.82 -22.75 16.59
CA GLU A 285 -10.12 -22.09 16.54
C GLU A 285 -10.73 -22.17 15.14
N ARG A 286 -9.92 -21.91 14.10
CA ARG A 286 -10.35 -22.06 12.71
C ARG A 286 -10.73 -23.51 12.37
N TYR A 287 -10.03 -24.50 12.91
CA TYR A 287 -10.40 -25.91 12.73
C TYR A 287 -11.73 -26.29 13.42
N GLN A 288 -12.19 -25.53 14.43
CA GLN A 288 -13.52 -25.79 15.03
C GLN A 288 -14.67 -25.50 14.07
N THR A 289 -14.45 -24.65 13.06
CA THR A 289 -15.53 -24.17 12.18
C THR A 289 -15.76 -25.08 10.97
N ILE A 290 -14.97 -26.16 10.83
CA ILE A 290 -14.97 -27.03 9.66
C ILE A 290 -14.84 -28.51 10.03
N ALA A 291 -15.21 -29.39 9.09
CA ALA A 291 -14.92 -30.82 9.21
C ALA A 291 -13.42 -31.08 9.02
N ILE A 292 -12.81 -31.78 9.98
CA ILE A 292 -11.39 -32.15 9.97
C ILE A 292 -11.20 -33.55 9.36
N ASP A 293 -10.18 -33.68 8.52
CA ASP A 293 -9.75 -34.94 7.91
C ASP A 293 -9.51 -36.00 8.98
N VAL A 294 -10.05 -37.21 8.77
CA VAL A 294 -10.00 -38.30 9.77
C VAL A 294 -8.55 -38.65 10.14
N ASN A 295 -7.64 -38.67 9.18
CA ASN A 295 -6.23 -38.98 9.46
C ASN A 295 -5.58 -37.87 10.28
N LEU A 296 -5.97 -36.62 10.02
CA LEU A 296 -5.50 -35.49 10.81
C LEU A 296 -6.04 -35.54 12.24
N LYS A 297 -7.30 -35.93 12.47
CA LYS A 297 -7.83 -36.13 13.84
C LYS A 297 -7.01 -37.15 14.62
N GLU A 298 -6.61 -38.25 13.99
CA GLU A 298 -5.75 -39.26 14.62
C GLU A 298 -4.35 -38.72 14.96
N GLU A 299 -3.75 -37.95 14.04
CA GLU A 299 -2.44 -37.33 14.25
C GLU A 299 -2.48 -36.31 15.39
N ILE A 300 -3.50 -35.46 15.39
CA ILE A 300 -3.81 -34.51 16.45
C ILE A 300 -3.91 -35.21 17.81
N PHE A 301 -4.67 -36.31 17.87
CA PHE A 301 -4.87 -37.07 19.10
C PHE A 301 -3.55 -37.62 19.66
N LYS A 302 -2.70 -38.19 18.79
CA LYS A 302 -1.38 -38.73 19.16
C LYS A 302 -0.44 -37.67 19.73
N ASN A 303 -0.51 -36.44 19.22
CA ASN A 303 0.37 -35.34 19.62
C ASN A 303 -0.18 -34.48 20.79
N SER A 304 -1.31 -34.87 21.39
CA SER A 304 -2.01 -34.04 22.37
C SER A 304 -1.34 -33.95 23.76
N GLY A 305 -0.35 -34.81 24.04
CA GLY A 305 0.30 -34.91 25.35
C GLY A 305 1.03 -33.64 25.79
N GLU A 306 1.65 -32.92 24.84
CA GLU A 306 2.54 -31.78 25.09
C GLU A 306 1.83 -30.41 25.18
N LEU A 307 0.50 -30.42 25.03
CA LEU A 307 -0.29 -29.21 24.92
C LEU A 307 -0.63 -28.57 26.27
N ASN A 308 -0.81 -27.25 26.28
CA ASN A 308 -1.29 -26.52 27.47
C ASN A 308 -2.82 -26.63 27.64
N PHE A 309 -3.35 -26.00 28.69
CA PHE A 309 -4.78 -26.08 29.02
C PHE A 309 -5.71 -25.60 27.90
N ASP A 310 -5.46 -24.40 27.35
CA ASP A 310 -6.32 -23.80 26.33
C ASP A 310 -6.28 -24.60 25.02
N GLN A 311 -5.07 -25.03 24.63
CA GLN A 311 -4.89 -25.92 23.48
C GLN A 311 -5.66 -27.22 23.71
N LYS A 312 -5.46 -27.92 24.83
CA LYS A 312 -6.18 -29.17 25.14
C LYS A 312 -7.70 -29.01 25.06
N ALA A 313 -8.23 -27.89 25.55
CA ALA A 313 -9.67 -27.61 25.47
C ALA A 313 -10.15 -27.47 24.01
N LEU A 314 -9.38 -26.81 23.14
CA LEU A 314 -9.68 -26.73 21.70
C LEU A 314 -9.53 -28.11 21.03
N PHE A 315 -8.45 -28.83 21.30
CA PHE A 315 -8.19 -30.14 20.72
C PHE A 315 -9.25 -31.18 21.04
N ASN A 316 -9.68 -31.25 22.31
CA ASN A 316 -10.74 -32.17 22.71
C ASN A 316 -12.03 -31.88 21.95
N ARG A 317 -12.36 -30.61 21.69
CA ARG A 317 -13.50 -30.26 20.84
C ARG A 317 -13.30 -30.72 19.40
N LEU A 318 -12.11 -30.61 18.80
CA LEU A 318 -11.87 -31.09 17.43
C LEU A 318 -12.01 -32.62 17.30
N VAL A 319 -11.45 -33.36 18.25
CA VAL A 319 -11.38 -34.82 18.19
C VAL A 319 -12.71 -35.46 18.57
N PHE A 320 -13.39 -34.91 19.59
CA PHE A 320 -14.60 -35.50 20.18
C PHE A 320 -15.90 -34.77 19.81
N ALA A 321 -15.87 -33.72 18.99
CA ALA A 321 -17.10 -33.20 18.39
C ALA A 321 -17.68 -34.25 17.43
N GLU A 322 -18.86 -34.75 17.79
CA GLU A 322 -19.77 -35.40 16.84
C GLU A 322 -20.14 -34.35 15.79
N VAL A 323 -19.90 -34.67 14.53
CA VAL A 323 -20.27 -33.78 13.42
C VAL A 323 -21.76 -34.01 13.18
N ASP A 324 -22.59 -33.05 13.59
CA ASP A 324 -24.02 -32.98 13.22
C ASP A 324 -24.19 -32.73 11.70
#